data_AF-A0A7C4YQP7-F1
#
_entry.id   AF-A0A7C4YQP7-F1
#
_cell.length_a   1.000
_cell.length_b   1.000
_cell.length_c   1.000
_cell.angle_alpha   90.00
_cell.angle_beta   90.00
_cell.angle_gamma   90.00
#
_symmetry.space_group_name_H-M   'P 1'
#
loop_
_entity.id
_entity.type
_entity.pdbx_description
1 polymer ?
#
loop_
_entity_poly.entity_id
_entity_poly.type
_entity_poly.pdbx_seq_one_letter_code
_entity_poly.pdbx_strand_id
1 'polypeptide(L)'
;MAAATEWTDEDTQRALKFWDEYQKTHDVSALHGKAVGIDPDGRRVWFGEDARDIRAQADAEGATGRMLCIRVGLGYYARKGGRR
;
A
#
# COMPACT_ATOMS: atom_id res chain seq x y z
N MET A 1 -5.99 21.38 13.48
CA MET A 1 -4.87 20.42 13.40
C MET A 1 -5.49 19.05 13.24
N ALA A 2 -5.44 18.45 12.04
CA ALA A 2 -6.00 17.12 11.82
C ALA A 2 -5.21 16.12 12.68
N ALA A 3 -5.89 15.44 13.60
CA ALA A 3 -5.27 14.40 14.40
C ALA A 3 -4.65 13.39 13.44
N ALA A 4 -3.35 13.14 13.58
CA ALA A 4 -2.76 11.95 13.01
C ALA A 4 -3.40 10.78 13.78
N THR A 5 -4.56 10.31 13.31
CA THR A 5 -5.18 9.09 13.85
C THR A 5 -4.08 8.01 13.85
N GLU A 6 -4.04 7.16 14.85
CA GLU A 6 -3.10 6.05 14.82
C GLU A 6 -3.58 5.05 13.76
N TRP A 7 -2.64 4.45 13.02
CA TRP A 7 -2.98 3.34 12.14
C TRP A 7 -3.47 2.18 12.98
N THR A 8 -4.67 1.70 12.72
CA THR A 8 -5.31 0.62 13.47
C THR A 8 -5.17 -0.72 12.75
N ASP A 9 -5.38 -1.82 13.49
CA ASP A 9 -5.49 -3.14 12.86
C ASP A 9 -6.68 -3.22 11.89
N GLU A 10 -7.75 -2.46 12.11
CA GLU A 10 -8.86 -2.34 11.17
C GLU A 10 -8.43 -1.71 9.84
N ASP A 11 -7.59 -0.67 9.87
CA ASP A 11 -7.05 -0.04 8.66
C ASP A 11 -6.24 -1.05 7.83
N THR A 12 -5.46 -1.90 8.52
CA THR A 12 -4.75 -3.01 7.88
C THR A 12 -5.70 -3.98 7.20
N GLN A 13 -6.75 -4.42 7.90
CA GLN A 13 -7.70 -5.37 7.35
C GLN A 13 -8.47 -4.78 6.16
N ARG A 14 -8.85 -3.51 6.21
CA ARG A 14 -9.52 -2.82 5.09
C ARG A 14 -8.63 -2.73 3.87
N ALA A 15 -7.38 -2.30 4.05
CA ALA A 15 -6.40 -2.22 2.96
C ALA A 15 -6.15 -3.60 2.32
N LEU A 16 -6.00 -4.64 3.13
CA LEU A 16 -5.80 -6.01 2.62
C LEU A 16 -7.03 -6.54 1.89
N LYS A 17 -8.24 -6.29 2.40
CA LYS A 17 -9.49 -6.68 1.74
C LYS A 17 -9.62 -6.01 0.37
N PHE A 18 -9.38 -4.70 0.32
CA PHE A 18 -9.39 -3.96 -0.93
C PHE A 18 -8.34 -4.48 -1.91
N TRP A 19 -7.13 -4.81 -1.45
CA TRP A 19 -6.10 -5.40 -2.29
C TRP A 19 -6.47 -6.78 -2.85
N ASP A 20 -7.13 -7.62 -2.05
CA ASP A 20 -7.66 -8.91 -2.51
C ASP A 20 -8.71 -8.73 -3.62
N GLU A 21 -9.62 -7.76 -3.46
CA GLU A 21 -10.62 -7.40 -4.48
C GLU A 21 -9.96 -6.79 -5.74
N TYR A 22 -8.94 -5.95 -5.58
CA TYR A 22 -8.21 -5.33 -6.67
C TYR A 22 -7.54 -6.37 -7.57
N GLN A 23 -6.84 -7.35 -6.97
CA GLN A 23 -6.15 -8.41 -7.72
C GLN A 23 -7.09 -9.35 -8.47
N LYS A 24 -8.36 -9.47 -8.05
CA LYS A 24 -9.38 -10.26 -8.77
C LYS A 24 -9.88 -9.56 -10.03
N THR A 25 -9.83 -8.23 -10.04
CA THR A 25 -10.36 -7.39 -11.13
C THR A 25 -9.26 -6.86 -12.05
N HIS A 26 -8.01 -6.81 -11.58
CA HIS A 26 -6.86 -6.30 -12.30
C HIS A 26 -5.75 -7.34 -12.35
N ASP A 27 -5.23 -7.60 -13.54
CA ASP A 27 -4.05 -8.45 -13.70
C ASP A 27 -2.80 -7.70 -13.22
N VAL A 28 -2.25 -8.14 -12.10
CA VAL A 28 -1.02 -7.60 -11.49
C VAL A 28 0.17 -8.55 -11.63
N SER A 29 0.05 -9.60 -12.45
CA SER A 29 1.12 -10.62 -12.63
C SER A 29 2.43 -10.01 -13.12
N ALA A 30 2.36 -9.05 -14.04
CA ALA A 30 3.52 -8.30 -14.55
C ALA A 30 4.17 -7.38 -13.50
N LEU A 31 3.51 -7.14 -12.37
CA LEU A 31 3.99 -6.32 -11.26
C LEU A 31 4.54 -7.17 -10.11
N HIS A 32 4.70 -8.49 -10.29
CA HIS A 32 5.25 -9.39 -9.28
C HIS A 32 6.58 -8.85 -8.73
N GLY A 33 6.69 -8.83 -7.40
CA GLY A 33 7.87 -8.28 -6.73
C GLY A 33 7.94 -6.76 -6.64
N LYS A 34 7.06 -6.00 -7.30
CA LYS A 34 6.99 -4.53 -7.14
C LYS A 34 6.33 -4.14 -5.81
N ALA A 35 6.65 -2.94 -5.32
CA ALA A 35 6.00 -2.36 -4.17
C ALA A 35 4.62 -1.85 -4.56
N VAL A 36 3.63 -2.08 -3.70
CA VAL A 36 2.31 -1.49 -3.81
C VAL A 36 1.93 -0.78 -2.52
N GLY A 37 1.53 0.48 -2.64
CA GLY A 37 0.92 1.28 -1.60
C GLY A 37 -0.59 1.17 -1.71
N ILE A 38 -1.27 0.89 -0.61
CA ILE A 38 -2.71 0.69 -0.56
C ILE A 38 -3.31 1.65 0.46
N ASP A 39 -4.29 2.44 0.01
CA ASP A 39 -5.07 3.31 0.87
C ASP A 39 -6.11 2.49 1.67
N PRO A 40 -6.13 2.54 3.02
CA PRO A 40 -7.13 1.84 3.83
C PRO A 40 -8.56 2.35 3.57
N ASP A 41 -8.73 3.57 3.07
CA ASP A 41 -10.04 4.10 2.67
C ASP A 41 -10.50 3.56 1.30
N GLY A 42 -9.70 2.68 0.69
CA GLY A 42 -10.07 1.85 -0.46
C GLY A 42 -10.19 2.61 -1.77
N ARG A 43 -9.59 3.81 -1.89
CA ARG A 43 -9.77 4.65 -3.09
C ARG A 43 -8.62 4.58 -4.07
N ARG A 44 -7.42 4.14 -3.65
CA ARG A 44 -6.21 4.23 -4.49
C ARG A 44 -5.22 3.11 -4.19
N VAL A 45 -4.50 2.73 -5.25
CA VAL A 45 -3.29 1.92 -5.21
C VAL A 45 -2.19 2.64 -5.95
N TRP A 46 -0.96 2.53 -5.46
CA TRP A 46 0.24 3.08 -6.10
C TRP A 46 1.25 1.97 -6.30
N PHE A 47 1.86 1.88 -7.48
CA PHE A 47 2.84 0.84 -7.81
C PHE A 47 4.21 1.45 -8.06
N GLY A 48 5.26 0.86 -7.49
CA GLY A 48 6.62 1.36 -7.62
C GLY A 48 7.67 0.26 -7.48
N GLU A 49 8.93 0.56 -7.79
CA GLU A 49 10.02 -0.39 -7.54
C GLU A 49 10.25 -0.54 -6.04
N ASP A 50 10.06 0.53 -5.27
CA ASP A 50 10.17 0.52 -3.83
C ASP A 50 9.17 1.42 -3.09
N ALA A 51 9.28 1.46 -1.76
CA ALA A 51 8.40 2.22 -0.89
C ALA A 51 8.51 3.75 -1.06
N ARG A 52 9.62 4.26 -1.60
CA ARG A 52 9.82 5.69 -1.87
C ARG A 52 9.09 6.09 -3.14
N ASP A 53 9.10 5.25 -4.16
CA ASP A 53 8.37 5.50 -5.42
C ASP A 53 6.88 5.63 -5.17
N ILE A 54 6.29 4.67 -4.44
CA ILE A 54 4.87 4.72 -4.10
C ILE A 54 4.54 5.93 -3.21
N ARG A 55 5.48 6.36 -2.35
CA ARG A 55 5.29 7.53 -1.50
C ARG A 55 5.30 8.82 -2.33
N ALA A 56 6.24 8.93 -3.26
CA ALA A 56 6.31 10.07 -4.17
C ALA A 56 5.05 10.18 -5.03
N GLN A 57 4.51 9.06 -5.53
CA GLN A 57 3.25 9.03 -6.26
C GLN A 57 2.07 9.49 -5.38
N ALA A 58 1.94 8.95 -4.17
CA ALA A 58 0.88 9.35 -3.26
C ALA A 58 0.95 10.84 -2.90
N ASP A 59 2.14 11.35 -2.59
CA ASP A 59 2.35 12.77 -2.28
C ASP A 59 2.02 13.65 -3.49
N ALA A 60 2.38 13.24 -4.72
CA ALA A 60 2.03 13.94 -5.96
C ALA A 60 0.53 14.01 -6.21
N GLU A 61 -0.23 13.01 -5.78
CA GLU A 61 -1.69 12.97 -5.87
C GLU A 61 -2.40 13.62 -4.66
N GLY A 62 -1.65 14.26 -3.76
CA GLY A 62 -2.17 14.90 -2.56
C GLY A 62 -2.61 13.91 -1.47
N ALA A 63 -2.31 12.62 -1.63
CA ALA A 63 -2.53 11.60 -0.61
C ALA A 63 -1.44 11.73 0.47
N THR A 64 -1.63 12.72 1.34
CA THR A 64 -0.84 12.91 2.56
C THR A 64 -1.11 11.83 3.62
N GLY A 65 -2.06 10.93 3.33
CA GLY A 65 -2.57 9.89 4.20
C GLY A 65 -1.61 8.73 4.49
N ARG A 66 -2.10 7.83 5.33
CA ARG A 66 -1.44 6.58 5.67
C ARG A 66 -1.69 5.58 4.56
N MET A 67 -0.70 4.77 4.24
CA MET A 67 -0.84 3.69 3.28
C MET A 67 -0.20 2.43 3.82
N LEU A 68 -0.78 1.31 3.43
CA LEU A 68 -0.17 0.00 3.58
C LEU A 68 0.80 -0.24 2.42
N CYS A 69 2.09 -0.42 2.70
CA CYS A 69 3.07 -0.91 1.72
C CYS A 69 3.27 -2.44 1.79
N ILE A 70 3.00 -3.15 0.70
CA ILE A 70 3.32 -4.58 0.53
C ILE A 70 4.05 -4.84 -0.79
N ARG A 71 4.46 -6.09 -1.03
CA ARG A 71 5.03 -6.54 -2.30
C ARG A 71 4.02 -7.42 -3.05
N VAL A 72 3.77 -7.10 -4.31
CA VAL A 72 2.83 -7.85 -5.17
C VAL A 72 3.28 -9.31 -5.28
N GLY A 73 2.35 -10.23 -5.07
CA GLY A 73 2.53 -11.69 -5.17
C GLY A 73 3.57 -12.31 -4.23
N LEU A 74 3.99 -11.60 -3.17
CA LEU A 74 4.92 -12.11 -2.16
C LEU A 74 4.27 -12.31 -0.78
N GLY A 75 3.04 -11.86 -0.57
CA GLY A 75 2.22 -12.19 0.61
C GLY A 75 2.74 -11.67 1.97
N TYR A 76 4.00 -11.23 2.06
CA TYR A 76 4.57 -10.66 3.27
C TYR A 76 4.56 -9.12 3.25
N TYR A 77 4.16 -8.56 4.38
CA TYR A 77 4.32 -7.16 4.73
C TYR A 77 5.80 -6.83 4.85
N ALA A 78 6.31 -5.84 4.09
CA ALA A 78 7.64 -5.31 4.33
C ALA A 78 7.57 -4.37 5.55
N ARG A 79 7.71 -4.91 6.76
CA ARG A 79 7.93 -4.06 7.95
C ARG A 79 9.26 -3.32 7.76
N LYS A 80 9.22 -2.00 7.80
CA LYS A 80 10.43 -1.15 7.84
C LYS A 80 11.24 -1.55 9.09
N GLY A 81 12.37 -2.25 8.92
CA GLY A 81 13.21 -2.64 10.09
C GLY A 81 14.21 -3.79 9.94
N GLY A 82 14.32 -4.49 8.81
CA GLY A 82 15.33 -5.55 8.64
C GLY A 82 16.64 -5.02 8.06
N ARG A 83 17.48 -4.38 8.88
CA ARG A 83 18.88 -4.08 8.51
C ARG A 83 19.63 -5.43 8.48
N ARG A 84 20.12 -5.86 7.31
CA ARG A 84 21.22 -6.84 7.26
C ARG A 84 22.52 -6.12 7.58
#